data_AF-A0A150B275-F1
#
_entry.id   AF-A0A150B275-F1
#
_cell.length_a   1.000
_cell.length_b   1.000
_cell.length_c   1.000
_cell.angle_alpha   90.00
_cell.angle_beta   90.00
_cell.angle_gamma   90.00
#
_symmetry.space_group_name_H-M   'P 1'
#
loop_
_entity.id
_entity.type
_entity.pdbx_description
1 polymer ?
#
loop_
_entity_poly.entity_id
_entity_poly.type
_entity_poly.pdbx_seq_one_letter_code
_entity_poly.pdbx_strand_id
1 'polypeptide(L)'
;MNEVLSEKYKQNKFTPEVVEMFADIIEEDEILYNVFHYIGSQVNKQYQETKYMRGISINEIVENVVIDRRVKKPKGKSYSLEIERTNISRRSAEGSVGTLAAMSLITEKIMHPYKFLISTIRGQQILIELEKRKNK
;
A
#
# COMPACT_ATOMS: atom_id res chain seq x y z
N MET A 1 12.20 -6.04 0.73
CA MET A 1 12.68 -7.19 1.54
C MET A 1 12.65 -8.45 0.66
N ASN A 2 13.70 -9.28 0.65
CA ASN A 2 13.67 -10.58 -0.05
C ASN A 2 12.92 -11.62 0.80
N GLU A 3 12.13 -12.48 0.14
CA GLU A 3 11.32 -13.57 0.73
C GLU A 3 12.05 -14.36 1.82
N VAL A 4 13.32 -14.71 1.62
CA VAL A 4 14.12 -15.50 2.59
C VAL A 4 14.25 -14.78 3.93
N LEU A 5 14.58 -13.49 3.92
CA LEU A 5 14.70 -12.71 5.15
C LEU A 5 13.33 -12.42 5.76
N SER A 6 12.31 -12.23 4.92
CA SER A 6 10.95 -12.05 5.40
C SER A 6 10.46 -13.27 6.16
N GLU A 7 10.71 -14.47 5.65
CA GLU A 7 10.34 -15.72 6.30
C GLU A 7 11.09 -15.92 7.63
N LYS A 8 12.41 -15.65 7.64
CA LYS A 8 13.24 -15.74 8.86
C LYS A 8 12.72 -14.86 9.99
N TYR A 9 12.27 -13.64 9.68
CA TYR A 9 11.82 -12.65 10.68
C TYR A 9 10.31 -12.40 10.65
N LYS A 10 9.52 -13.39 10.17
CA LYS A 10 8.08 -13.22 9.97
C LYS A 10 7.30 -12.94 11.25
N GLN A 11 7.80 -13.44 12.38
CA GLN A 11 7.18 -13.28 13.71
C GLN A 11 7.62 -12.00 14.43
N ASN A 12 8.64 -11.31 13.93
CA ASN A 12 9.16 -10.11 14.59
C ASN A 12 8.16 -8.97 14.45
N LYS A 13 7.83 -8.35 15.58
CA LYS A 13 6.94 -7.20 15.68
C LYS A 13 7.72 -5.92 15.90
N PHE A 14 7.16 -4.81 15.46
CA PHE A 14 7.63 -3.49 15.85
C PHE A 14 7.18 -3.15 17.26
N THR A 15 7.98 -2.35 17.96
CA THR A 15 7.57 -1.73 19.23
C THR A 15 6.49 -0.69 18.96
N PRO A 16 5.68 -0.31 19.97
CA PRO A 16 4.63 0.70 19.79
C PRO A 16 5.13 2.02 19.21
N GLU A 17 6.31 2.50 19.64
CA GLU A 17 6.88 3.76 19.18
C GLU A 17 7.25 3.71 17.69
N VAL A 18 7.77 2.56 17.23
CA VAL A 18 8.07 2.34 15.81
C VAL A 18 6.78 2.21 14.99
N VAL A 19 5.72 1.65 15.58
CA VAL A 19 4.40 1.59 14.94
C VAL A 19 3.84 2.99 14.74
N GLU A 20 3.87 3.84 15.75
CA GLU A 20 3.43 5.23 15.66
C GLU A 20 4.24 6.02 14.64
N MET A 21 5.58 5.93 14.70
CA MET A 21 6.46 6.62 13.75
C MET A 21 6.17 6.22 12.29
N PHE A 22 5.98 4.93 11.99
CA PHE A 22 5.65 4.52 10.63
C PHE A 22 4.21 4.86 10.23
N ALA A 23 3.26 4.87 11.17
CA ALA A 23 1.92 5.35 10.90
C ALA A 23 1.95 6.84 10.48
N ASP A 24 2.68 7.68 11.23
CA ASP A 24 2.86 9.10 10.89
C ASP A 24 3.47 9.27 9.49
N ILE A 25 4.57 8.56 9.19
CA ILE A 25 5.23 8.63 7.88
C ILE A 25 4.29 8.24 6.73
N ILE A 26 3.47 7.21 6.93
CA ILE A 26 2.57 6.73 5.88
C ILE A 26 1.38 7.67 5.69
N GLU A 27 0.83 8.26 6.75
CA GLU A 27 -0.30 9.20 6.66
C GLU A 27 0.04 10.47 5.88
N GLU A 28 1.30 10.92 5.93
CA GLU A 28 1.76 12.11 5.22
C GLU A 28 1.84 11.94 3.69
N ASP A 29 1.93 10.71 3.18
CA ASP A 29 1.96 10.42 1.74
C ASP A 29 0.68 9.70 1.29
N GLU A 30 -0.24 10.45 0.68
CA GLU A 30 -1.52 9.95 0.19
C GLU A 30 -1.38 8.73 -0.74
N ILE A 31 -0.38 8.71 -1.62
CA ILE A 31 -0.19 7.60 -2.56
C ILE A 31 0.29 6.38 -1.80
N LEU A 32 1.30 6.55 -0.95
CA LEU A 32 1.84 5.47 -0.12
C LEU A 32 0.76 4.87 0.78
N TYR A 33 -0.02 5.74 1.44
CA TYR A 33 -1.17 5.37 2.27
C TYR A 33 -2.18 4.54 1.50
N ASN A 34 -2.65 5.03 0.34
CA ASN A 34 -3.68 4.37 -0.43
C ASN A 34 -3.21 3.03 -1.00
N VAL A 35 -1.96 2.95 -1.45
CA VAL A 35 -1.35 1.68 -1.90
C VAL A 35 -1.27 0.69 -0.74
N PHE A 36 -0.78 1.12 0.42
CA PHE A 36 -0.62 0.25 1.59
C PHE A 36 -1.95 -0.28 2.10
N HIS A 37 -2.94 0.60 2.22
CA HIS A 37 -4.29 0.25 2.64
C HIS A 37 -4.96 -0.69 1.65
N TYR A 38 -4.80 -0.47 0.34
CA TYR A 38 -5.33 -1.36 -0.69
C TYR A 38 -4.74 -2.77 -0.57
N ILE A 39 -3.42 -2.90 -0.47
CA ILE A 39 -2.75 -4.21 -0.28
C ILE A 39 -3.30 -4.91 0.97
N GLY A 40 -3.33 -4.20 2.11
CA GLY A 40 -3.80 -4.75 3.38
C GLY A 40 -5.26 -5.23 3.32
N SER A 41 -6.15 -4.40 2.78
CA SER A 41 -7.57 -4.70 2.65
C SER A 41 -7.83 -5.91 1.76
N GLN A 42 -7.21 -5.97 0.57
CA GLN A 42 -7.43 -7.08 -0.35
C GLN A 42 -6.84 -8.39 0.15
N VAL A 43 -5.64 -8.36 0.77
CA VAL A 43 -5.03 -9.57 1.35
C VAL A 43 -5.88 -10.09 2.52
N ASN A 44 -6.39 -9.21 3.37
CA ASN A 44 -7.29 -9.62 4.46
C ASN A 44 -8.59 -10.20 3.90
N LYS A 45 -9.19 -9.56 2.89
CA LYS A 45 -10.40 -10.07 2.21
C LYS A 45 -10.18 -11.48 1.65
N GLN A 46 -9.10 -11.71 0.91
CA GLN A 46 -8.73 -13.04 0.38
C GLN A 46 -8.64 -14.08 1.51
N TYR A 47 -8.00 -13.72 2.62
CA TYR A 47 -7.87 -14.60 3.77
C TYR A 47 -9.21 -14.92 4.44
N GLN A 48 -10.11 -13.93 4.58
CA GLN A 48 -11.42 -14.17 5.15
C GLN A 48 -12.25 -15.12 4.29
N GLU A 49 -12.19 -14.95 2.96
CA GLU A 49 -12.96 -15.73 1.99
C GLU A 49 -12.42 -17.15 1.79
N THR A 50 -11.09 -17.31 1.73
CA THR A 50 -10.47 -18.57 1.28
C THR A 50 -9.57 -19.24 2.32
N LYS A 51 -9.34 -18.59 3.48
CA LYS A 51 -8.29 -18.95 4.46
C LYS A 51 -6.88 -19.01 3.87
N TYR A 52 -6.69 -18.40 2.69
CA TYR A 52 -5.42 -18.34 1.98
C TYR A 52 -5.17 -16.91 1.46
N MET A 53 -3.92 -16.46 1.57
CA MET A 53 -3.49 -15.16 1.05
C MET A 53 -2.74 -15.38 -0.27
N ARG A 54 -3.39 -15.10 -1.40
CA ARG A 54 -2.74 -15.12 -2.71
C ARG A 54 -1.77 -13.93 -2.84
N GLY A 55 -2.15 -12.79 -2.28
CA GLY A 55 -1.45 -11.52 -2.45
C GLY A 55 -1.98 -10.73 -3.65
N ILE A 56 -1.35 -9.58 -3.89
CA ILE A 56 -1.79 -8.57 -4.86
C ILE A 56 -0.66 -8.22 -5.82
N SER A 57 -0.95 -8.12 -7.10
CA SER A 57 0.01 -7.69 -8.12
C SER A 57 0.07 -6.16 -8.25
N ILE A 58 1.16 -5.65 -8.81
CA ILE A 58 1.30 -4.21 -9.12
C ILE A 58 0.24 -3.74 -10.11
N ASN A 59 -0.18 -4.60 -11.05
CA ASN A 59 -1.24 -4.27 -12.01
C ASN A 59 -2.56 -4.01 -11.28
N GLU A 60 -2.93 -4.88 -10.34
CA GLU A 60 -4.14 -4.70 -9.52
C GLU A 60 -4.08 -3.38 -8.73
N ILE A 61 -2.91 -3.00 -8.20
CA ILE A 61 -2.72 -1.71 -7.53
C ILE A 61 -2.98 -0.55 -8.50
N VAL A 62 -2.36 -0.57 -9.69
CA VAL A 62 -2.52 0.49 -10.69
C VAL A 62 -3.99 0.63 -11.11
N GLU A 63 -4.70 -0.48 -11.27
CA GLU A 63 -6.09 -0.50 -11.72
C GLU A 63 -7.09 -0.03 -10.65
N ASN A 64 -6.75 -0.14 -9.36
CA ASN A 64 -7.72 0.07 -8.28
C ASN A 64 -7.38 1.22 -7.32
N VAL A 65 -6.13 1.69 -7.28
CA VAL A 65 -5.74 2.81 -6.42
C VAL A 65 -5.94 4.12 -7.18
N VAL A 66 -6.88 4.92 -6.69
CA VAL A 66 -7.30 6.21 -7.27
C VAL A 66 -6.90 7.33 -6.32
N ILE A 67 -6.43 8.44 -6.88
CA ILE A 67 -6.14 9.68 -6.14
C ILE A 67 -6.79 10.89 -6.82
N ASP A 68 -6.98 11.94 -6.04
CA ASP A 68 -7.46 13.23 -6.53
C ASP A 68 -6.27 14.02 -7.09
N ARG A 69 -6.29 14.35 -8.39
CA ARG A 69 -5.24 15.16 -9.04
C ARG A 69 -5.80 16.47 -9.55
N ARG A 70 -5.05 17.56 -9.35
CA ARG A 70 -5.34 18.83 -10.02
C ARG A 70 -4.88 18.77 -11.47
N VAL A 71 -5.84 18.88 -12.38
CA VAL A 71 -5.61 18.88 -13.83
C VAL A 71 -5.98 20.24 -14.41
N LYS A 72 -5.22 20.69 -15.41
CA LYS A 72 -5.55 21.89 -16.17
C LYS A 72 -6.58 21.54 -17.22
N LYS A 73 -7.78 22.13 -17.13
CA LYS A 73 -8.82 22.00 -18.15
C LYS A 73 -8.84 23.29 -18.98
N PRO A 74 -8.77 23.20 -20.32
CA PRO A 74 -8.79 24.38 -21.16
C PRO A 74 -10.17 25.04 -21.11
N LYS A 75 -10.18 26.37 -20.94
CA LYS A 75 -11.38 27.21 -20.93
C LYS A 75 -11.17 28.39 -21.89
N GLY A 76 -11.37 28.13 -23.18
CA GLY A 76 -11.08 29.08 -24.26
C GLY A 76 -9.58 29.41 -24.33
N LYS A 77 -9.22 30.68 -24.12
CA LYS A 77 -7.81 31.15 -24.05
C LYS A 77 -7.16 30.99 -22.66
N SER A 78 -7.89 30.44 -21.68
CA SER A 78 -7.44 30.28 -20.29
C SER A 78 -7.50 28.82 -19.84
N TYR A 79 -7.12 28.53 -18.60
CA TYR A 79 -7.30 27.20 -17.98
C TYR A 79 -7.92 27.32 -16.59
N SER A 80 -8.77 26.36 -16.21
CA SER A 80 -9.18 26.10 -14.83
C SER A 80 -8.34 24.95 -14.26
N LEU A 81 -8.04 25.01 -12.96
CA LEU A 81 -7.55 23.85 -12.23
C LEU A 81 -8.76 23.11 -11.66
N GLU A 82 -8.99 21.89 -12.13
CA GLU A 82 -10.08 21.04 -11.68
C GLU A 82 -9.51 19.80 -11.00
N ILE A 83 -10.23 19.25 -10.03
CA ILE A 83 -9.86 17.99 -9.37
C ILE A 83 -10.44 16.85 -10.20
N GLU A 84 -9.58 15.95 -10.63
CA GLU A 84 -9.95 14.74 -11.37
C GLU A 84 -9.50 13.51 -10.59
N ARG A 85 -10.43 12.56 -10.40
CA ARG A 85 -10.13 11.24 -9.84
C ARG A 85 -9.50 10.36 -10.89
N THR A 86 -8.28 9.92 -10.65
CA THR A 86 -7.55 9.08 -11.61
C THR A 86 -6.68 8.05 -10.90
N ASN A 87 -6.43 6.94 -11.60
CA ASN A 87 -5.54 5.90 -11.12
C ASN A 87 -4.10 6.41 -10.97
N ILE A 88 -3.37 5.83 -10.02
CA ILE A 88 -1.94 6.11 -9.88
C ILE A 88 -1.16 5.53 -11.07
N SER A 89 0.01 6.11 -11.35
CA SER A 89 0.87 5.59 -12.41
C SER A 89 1.57 4.31 -11.95
N ARG A 90 1.97 3.44 -12.90
CA ARG A 90 2.81 2.27 -12.60
C ARG A 90 4.08 2.65 -11.83
N ARG A 91 4.74 3.74 -12.22
CA ARG A 91 5.95 4.24 -11.53
C ARG A 91 5.66 4.61 -10.08
N SER A 92 4.51 5.22 -9.81
CA SER A 92 4.07 5.58 -8.45
C SER A 92 3.77 4.33 -7.62
N ALA A 93 3.10 3.34 -8.22
CA ALA A 93 2.82 2.06 -7.57
C ALA A 93 4.11 1.31 -7.23
N GLU A 94 5.03 1.16 -8.18
CA GLU A 94 6.34 0.52 -7.99
C GLU A 94 7.18 1.25 -6.93
N GLY A 95 7.20 2.58 -6.96
CA GLY A 95 7.88 3.38 -5.95
C GLY A 95 7.32 3.14 -4.55
N SER A 96 6.00 3.15 -4.40
CA SER A 96 5.32 2.90 -3.12
C SER A 96 5.58 1.49 -2.60
N VAL A 97 5.49 0.49 -3.48
CA VAL A 97 5.80 -0.91 -3.17
C VAL A 97 7.25 -1.06 -2.73
N GLY A 98 8.19 -0.40 -3.41
CA GLY A 98 9.60 -0.36 -3.02
C GLY A 98 9.80 0.22 -1.63
N THR A 99 9.17 1.35 -1.33
CA THR A 99 9.20 2.01 -0.01
C THR A 99 8.63 1.11 1.08
N LEU A 100 7.43 0.56 0.90
CA LEU A 100 6.79 -0.34 1.87
C LEU A 100 7.62 -1.61 2.11
N ALA A 101 8.26 -2.14 1.07
CA ALA A 101 9.14 -3.29 1.16
C ALA A 101 10.49 -2.98 1.84
N ALA A 102 10.98 -1.73 1.77
CA ALA A 102 12.15 -1.27 2.51
C ALA A 102 11.83 -1.08 3.99
N MET A 103 10.62 -0.62 4.31
CA MET A 103 10.10 -0.54 5.69
C MET A 103 9.72 -1.90 6.28
N SER A 104 9.86 -3.00 5.52
CA SER A 104 9.49 -4.37 5.94
C SER A 104 8.01 -4.56 6.30
N LEU A 105 7.13 -3.71 5.75
CA LEU A 105 5.68 -3.73 5.96
C LEU A 105 4.98 -4.70 5.00
N ILE A 106 5.56 -4.90 3.82
CA ILE A 106 5.13 -5.90 2.85
C ILE A 106 6.30 -6.78 2.44
N THR A 107 6.00 -7.96 1.90
CA THR A 107 6.97 -8.83 1.23
C THR A 107 6.41 -9.30 -0.10
N GLU A 108 7.34 -9.67 -0.99
CA GLU A 108 7.03 -10.36 -2.23
C GLU A 108 6.94 -11.87 -1.95
N LYS A 109 5.89 -12.50 -2.47
CA LYS A 109 5.76 -13.94 -2.62
C LYS A 109 5.92 -14.26 -4.10
N ILE A 110 6.90 -15.09 -4.43
CA ILE A 110 7.18 -15.46 -5.82
C ILE A 110 6.25 -16.63 -6.19
N MET A 111 5.33 -16.39 -7.13
CA MET A 111 4.49 -17.42 -7.74
C MET A 111 4.69 -17.36 -9.24
N HIS A 112 5.69 -18.08 -9.73
CA HIS A 112 6.18 -17.97 -11.10
C HIS A 112 5.03 -18.06 -12.13
N PRO A 113 4.95 -17.15 -13.12
CA PRO A 113 5.93 -16.11 -13.46
C PRO A 113 5.76 -14.77 -12.72
N TYR A 114 4.83 -14.68 -11.76
CA TYR A 114 4.42 -13.43 -11.13
C TYR A 114 4.98 -13.25 -9.72
N LYS A 115 4.96 -11.99 -9.27
CA LYS A 115 5.23 -11.59 -7.88
C LYS A 115 3.96 -11.05 -7.27
N PHE A 116 3.59 -11.56 -6.10
CA PHE A 116 2.44 -11.09 -5.35
C PHE A 116 2.89 -10.44 -4.04
N LEU A 117 2.24 -9.34 -3.70
CA LEU A 117 2.52 -8.57 -2.50
C LEU A 117 1.60 -9.02 -1.38
N ILE A 118 2.17 -9.27 -0.21
CA ILE A 118 1.44 -9.58 1.01
C ILE A 118 1.93 -8.69 2.15
N SER A 119 1.02 -8.36 3.06
CA SER A 119 1.35 -7.67 4.31
C SER A 119 2.14 -8.59 5.25
N THR A 120 3.19 -8.06 5.88
CA THR A 120 3.86 -8.75 7.00
C THR A 120 3.10 -8.50 8.31
N ILE A 121 3.48 -9.20 9.40
CA ILE A 121 2.93 -8.91 10.73
C ILE A 121 3.18 -7.46 11.14
N ARG A 122 4.35 -6.91 10.80
CA ARG A 122 4.67 -5.50 11.03
C ARG A 122 3.74 -4.57 10.25
N GLY A 123 3.51 -4.88 8.98
CA GLY A 123 2.54 -4.15 8.16
C GLY A 123 1.14 -4.17 8.77
N GLN A 124 0.70 -5.32 9.29
CA GLN A 124 -0.58 -5.43 9.98
C GLN A 124 -0.65 -4.58 11.26
N GLN A 125 0.44 -4.46 12.03
CA GLN A 125 0.47 -3.55 13.18
C GLN A 125 0.21 -2.09 12.77
N ILE A 126 0.84 -1.65 11.67
CA ILE A 126 0.63 -0.28 11.18
C ILE A 126 -0.79 -0.09 10.63
N LEU A 127 -1.30 -1.04 9.85
CA LEU A 127 -2.68 -0.97 9.32
C LEU A 127 -3.72 -0.84 10.44
N ILE A 128 -3.56 -1.62 11.50
CA ILE A 128 -4.42 -1.54 12.69
C ILE A 128 -4.32 -0.16 13.35
N GLU A 129 -3.12 0.40 13.45
CA GLU A 129 -2.92 1.73 14.03
C GLU A 129 -3.56 2.84 13.18
N LEU A 130 -3.38 2.78 11.86
CA LEU A 130 -4.02 3.70 10.91
C LEU A 130 -5.56 3.63 10.98
N GLU A 131 -6.12 2.43 11.16
CA GLU A 131 -7.57 2.26 11.31
C GLU A 131 -8.07 2.84 12.65
N LYS A 132 -7.32 2.68 13.74
CA LYS A 132 -7.66 3.31 15.02
C LYS A 132 -7.68 4.82 14.94
N ARG A 133 -6.72 5.43 14.22
CA ARG A 133 -6.63 6.89 14.04
C ARG A 133 -7.81 7.46 13.25
N LYS A 134 -8.26 6.74 12.22
CA LYS A 134 -9.46 7.11 11.45
C LYS A 134 -10.76 7.13 12.24
N ASN A 135 -10.85 6.35 13.31
CA ASN A 135 -12.03 6.23 14.17
C ASN A 135 -12.01 7.16 15.39
N LYS A 136 -11.01 8.03 15.52
CA LYS A 136 -10.95 9.11 16.51
C LYS A 136 -11.47 10.42 15.90
#